data_AF-A0A958WP99-F1
#
_entry.id   AF-A0A958WP99-F1
#
_cell.length_a   1.000
_cell.length_b   1.000
_cell.length_c   1.000
_cell.angle_alpha   90.00
_cell.angle_beta   90.00
_cell.angle_gamma   90.00
#
_symmetry.space_group_name_H-M   'P 1'
#
loop_
_entity.id
_entity.type
_entity.pdbx_description
1 polymer ?
#
loop_
_entity_poly.entity_id
_entity_poly.type
_entity_poly.pdbx_seq_one_letter_code
_entity_poly.pdbx_strand_id
1 'polypeptide(L)'
;FSGQFMDIEPFLSKDGLTLYFASNRPVEGRKAEKPNYDIWKVNRASLISAWSSPVNLGKPVNTEADEFYPSIAASGNLYFTAQREGTKGKEDIFISHFKGGNYEAPESLPEAINSSGYEFNAFVDFNESYILFTGYGREDGLGGGDLYISRKNEKGEWQPARHIEAPVNSNSLDYCPYTFDGVLYFT
;
A
#
# COMPACT_ATOMS: atom_id res chain seq x y z
N PHE A 1 -15.72 14.60 -4.72
CA PHE A 1 -15.81 13.65 -3.59
C PHE A 1 -14.78 13.93 -2.51
N SER A 2 -13.62 14.54 -2.83
CA SER A 2 -12.64 14.95 -1.82
C SER A 2 -12.94 16.33 -1.20
N GLY A 3 -12.29 16.65 -0.08
CA GLY A 3 -12.37 17.95 0.62
C GLY A 3 -13.32 18.00 1.82
N GLN A 4 -13.99 16.89 2.16
CA GLN A 4 -14.85 16.78 3.34
C GLN A 4 -14.24 15.89 4.43
N PHE A 5 -13.44 14.92 4.02
CA PHE A 5 -12.77 13.94 4.86
C PHE A 5 -11.27 14.02 4.58
N MET A 6 -10.47 13.41 5.44
CA MET A 6 -9.06 13.20 5.15
C MET A 6 -8.98 12.09 4.11
N ASP A 7 -8.66 12.46 2.87
CA ASP A 7 -8.35 11.52 1.80
C ASP A 7 -6.83 11.61 1.54
N ILE A 8 -6.12 10.51 1.75
CA ILE A 8 -4.66 10.47 1.69
C ILE A 8 -4.18 9.29 0.84
N GLU A 9 -2.91 9.34 0.48
CA GLU A 9 -2.18 8.20 -0.12
C GLU A 9 -2.87 7.64 -1.38
N PRO A 10 -3.08 8.49 -2.41
CA PRO A 10 -3.75 8.07 -3.63
C PRO A 10 -2.88 7.11 -4.46
N PHE A 11 -3.52 6.09 -5.01
CA PHE A 11 -2.93 5.19 -6.00
C PHE A 11 -3.82 5.10 -7.24
N LEU A 12 -3.25 5.48 -8.39
CA LEU A 12 -3.94 5.40 -9.68
C LEU A 12 -3.60 4.07 -10.36
N SER A 13 -4.64 3.31 -10.72
CA SER A 13 -4.51 2.09 -11.54
C SER A 13 -3.81 2.36 -12.88
N LYS A 14 -3.21 1.30 -13.46
CA LYS A 14 -2.42 1.37 -14.69
C LYS A 14 -3.16 1.99 -15.88
N ASP A 15 -4.45 1.69 -16.02
CA ASP A 15 -5.31 2.22 -17.09
C ASP A 15 -5.82 3.65 -16.78
N GLY A 16 -5.55 4.14 -15.58
CA GLY A 16 -6.00 5.43 -15.09
C GLY A 16 -7.49 5.49 -14.79
N LEU A 17 -8.23 4.37 -14.77
CA LEU A 17 -9.69 4.37 -14.67
C LEU A 17 -10.21 4.17 -13.24
N THR A 18 -9.37 3.68 -12.34
CA THR A 18 -9.67 3.56 -10.91
C THR A 18 -8.61 4.27 -10.07
N LEU A 19 -9.07 5.10 -9.13
CA LEU A 19 -8.24 5.73 -8.11
C LEU A 19 -8.59 5.11 -6.76
N TYR A 20 -7.58 4.55 -6.10
CA TYR A 20 -7.64 4.04 -4.73
C TYR A 20 -7.04 5.07 -3.79
N PHE A 21 -7.49 5.12 -2.54
CA PHE A 21 -6.98 6.04 -1.52
C PHE A 21 -7.43 5.59 -0.13
N ALA A 22 -6.68 5.97 0.90
CA ALA A 22 -7.12 5.81 2.28
C ALA A 22 -8.00 7.00 2.67
N SER A 23 -9.08 6.76 3.42
CA SER A 23 -10.01 7.81 3.82
C SER A 23 -10.68 7.51 5.15
N ASN A 24 -10.81 8.55 5.99
CA ASN A 24 -11.56 8.48 7.24
C ASN A 24 -13.06 8.76 7.08
N ARG A 25 -13.58 8.66 5.84
CA ARG A 25 -15.00 8.80 5.53
C ARG A 25 -15.83 7.75 6.30
N PRO A 26 -16.96 8.14 6.93
CA PRO A 26 -17.84 7.20 7.60
C PRO A 26 -18.39 6.12 6.66
N VAL A 27 -18.50 4.89 7.16
CA VAL A 27 -19.18 3.77 6.50
C VAL A 27 -20.58 3.64 7.09
N GLU A 28 -21.60 3.63 6.23
CA GLU A 28 -22.99 3.48 6.67
C GLU A 28 -23.17 2.18 7.46
N GLY A 29 -23.85 2.28 8.61
CA GLY A 29 -24.09 1.13 9.50
C GLY A 29 -22.91 0.72 10.38
N ARG A 30 -21.69 1.23 10.16
CA ARG A 30 -20.55 1.03 11.05
C ARG A 30 -20.61 2.06 12.19
N LYS A 31 -20.68 1.58 13.43
CA LYS A 31 -20.45 2.41 14.62
C LYS A 31 -18.98 2.30 14.99
N ALA A 32 -18.19 3.32 14.68
CA ALA A 32 -16.80 3.40 15.10
C ALA A 32 -16.67 4.43 16.22
N GLU A 33 -15.92 4.10 17.28
CA GLU A 33 -15.66 5.00 18.40
C GLU A 33 -14.67 6.12 18.03
N LYS A 34 -13.86 5.88 17.01
CA LYS A 34 -12.91 6.83 16.41
C LYS A 34 -13.03 6.79 14.88
N PRO A 35 -12.59 7.83 14.14
CA PRO A 35 -12.41 7.72 12.70
C PRO A 35 -11.48 6.56 12.36
N ASN A 36 -11.87 5.73 11.40
CA ASN A 36 -11.08 4.62 10.86
C ASN A 36 -10.66 4.96 9.44
N TYR A 37 -9.38 4.85 9.11
CA TYR A 37 -8.93 4.96 7.73
C TYR A 37 -9.14 3.62 7.04
N ASP A 38 -10.10 3.63 6.12
CA ASP A 38 -10.39 2.49 5.25
C ASP A 38 -9.80 2.77 3.86
N ILE A 39 -9.57 1.73 3.06
CA ILE A 39 -9.28 1.88 1.63
C ILE A 39 -10.60 2.05 0.85
N TRP A 40 -10.65 3.10 0.05
CA TRP A 40 -11.77 3.42 -0.84
C TRP A 40 -11.29 3.47 -2.28
N LYS A 41 -12.24 3.36 -3.22
CA LYS A 41 -11.99 3.61 -4.63
C LYS A 41 -13.05 4.48 -5.29
N VAL A 42 -12.67 5.19 -6.34
CA VAL A 42 -13.56 5.80 -7.32
C VAL A 42 -13.20 5.31 -8.71
N ASN A 43 -14.19 5.24 -9.60
CA ASN A 43 -14.01 4.79 -10.97
C ASN A 43 -14.42 5.88 -11.96
N ARG A 44 -13.89 5.84 -13.17
CA ARG A 44 -14.37 6.63 -14.31
C ARG A 44 -14.45 5.76 -15.55
N ALA A 45 -15.42 6.01 -16.42
CA ALA A 45 -15.64 5.21 -17.63
C ALA A 45 -14.57 5.43 -18.71
N SER A 46 -13.87 6.58 -18.67
CA SER A 46 -12.79 6.94 -19.58
C SER A 46 -11.89 7.99 -18.93
N LEU A 47 -10.72 8.26 -19.52
CA LEU A 47 -9.78 9.28 -19.01
C LEU A 47 -10.36 10.70 -18.95
N ILE A 48 -11.45 10.98 -19.68
CA ILE A 48 -12.13 12.28 -19.69
C ILE A 48 -13.45 12.27 -18.92
N SER A 49 -13.90 11.10 -18.44
CA SER A 49 -15.13 10.99 -17.67
C SER A 49 -14.92 11.49 -16.24
N ALA A 50 -15.99 12.02 -15.66
CA ALA A 50 -16.02 12.33 -14.24
C ALA A 50 -15.83 11.06 -13.39
N TRP A 51 -15.24 11.23 -12.22
CA TRP A 51 -15.13 10.18 -11.20
C TRP A 51 -16.50 9.86 -10.59
N SER A 52 -16.71 8.59 -10.24
CA SER A 52 -17.86 8.12 -9.49
C SER A 52 -17.85 8.62 -8.05
N SER A 53 -18.94 8.35 -7.33
CA SER A 53 -18.91 8.40 -5.86
C SER A 53 -17.92 7.37 -5.30
N PRO A 54 -17.29 7.66 -4.14
CA PRO A 54 -16.39 6.72 -3.46
C PRO A 54 -17.12 5.44 -3.03
N VAL A 55 -16.43 4.33 -3.16
CA VAL A 55 -16.88 3.00 -2.75
C VAL A 55 -15.85 2.42 -1.79
N ASN A 56 -16.28 2.06 -0.58
CA ASN A 56 -15.45 1.39 0.41
C ASN A 56 -15.12 -0.04 -0.08
N LEU A 57 -13.89 -0.53 0.10
CA LEU A 57 -13.55 -1.89 -0.32
C LEU A 57 -14.18 -2.99 0.54
N GLY A 58 -14.61 -2.64 1.76
CA GLY A 58 -15.26 -3.54 2.69
C GLY A 58 -14.34 -4.65 3.19
N LYS A 59 -14.93 -5.62 3.90
CA LYS A 59 -14.22 -6.83 4.33
C LYS A 59 -13.90 -7.72 3.12
N PRO A 60 -12.76 -8.44 3.12
CA PRO A 60 -11.82 -8.59 4.23
C PRO A 60 -10.66 -7.58 4.23
N VAL A 61 -10.64 -6.64 3.28
CA VAL A 61 -9.57 -5.63 3.18
C VAL A 61 -9.66 -4.67 4.35
N ASN A 62 -10.80 -3.99 4.47
CA ASN A 62 -11.03 -3.00 5.52
C ASN A 62 -11.50 -3.68 6.80
N THR A 63 -10.83 -3.38 7.91
CA THR A 63 -11.12 -3.95 9.22
C THR A 63 -11.50 -2.86 10.21
N GLU A 64 -11.43 -3.13 11.52
CA GLU A 64 -11.55 -2.08 12.55
C GLU A 64 -10.18 -1.45 12.88
N ALA A 65 -9.10 -1.96 12.27
CA ALA A 65 -7.81 -1.28 12.21
C ALA A 65 -7.80 -0.29 11.05
N ASP A 66 -6.77 0.55 11.03
CA ASP A 66 -6.52 1.47 9.93
C ASP A 66 -5.76 0.75 8.80
N GLU A 67 -6.18 0.97 7.55
CA GLU A 67 -5.54 0.46 6.35
C GLU A 67 -5.08 1.60 5.43
N PHE A 68 -3.78 1.59 5.11
CA PHE A 68 -3.08 2.71 4.47
C PHE A 68 -2.36 2.30 3.18
N TYR A 69 -2.04 3.31 2.39
CA TYR A 69 -1.16 3.27 1.22
C TYR A 69 -1.45 2.11 0.26
N PRO A 70 -2.65 2.08 -0.36
CA PRO A 70 -2.99 1.03 -1.31
C PRO A 70 -2.06 1.05 -2.52
N SER A 71 -1.66 -0.12 -3.01
CA SER A 71 -0.94 -0.29 -4.27
C SER A 71 -1.49 -1.51 -5.01
N ILE A 72 -1.87 -1.34 -6.27
CA ILE A 72 -2.62 -2.35 -7.03
C ILE A 72 -1.78 -2.86 -8.20
N ALA A 73 -1.59 -4.18 -8.25
CA ALA A 73 -0.96 -4.87 -9.36
C ALA A 73 -1.91 -5.01 -10.57
N ALA A 74 -1.37 -5.32 -11.75
CA ALA A 74 -2.18 -5.60 -12.94
C ALA A 74 -3.06 -6.86 -12.79
N SER A 75 -2.68 -7.78 -11.91
CA SER A 75 -3.49 -8.93 -11.49
C SER A 75 -4.74 -8.53 -10.69
N GLY A 76 -4.80 -7.29 -10.22
CA GLY A 76 -5.79 -6.79 -9.28
C GLY A 76 -5.41 -7.02 -7.82
N ASN A 77 -4.31 -7.73 -7.52
CA ASN A 77 -3.85 -7.90 -6.14
C ASN A 77 -3.60 -6.54 -5.49
N LEU A 78 -4.09 -6.39 -4.27
CA LEU A 78 -3.94 -5.18 -3.47
C LEU A 78 -2.86 -5.39 -2.42
N TYR A 79 -1.89 -4.50 -2.41
CA TYR A 79 -0.88 -4.36 -1.37
C TYR A 79 -1.22 -3.13 -0.55
N PHE A 80 -1.09 -3.21 0.77
CA PHE A 80 -1.40 -2.09 1.66
C PHE A 80 -0.68 -2.28 2.98
N THR A 81 -0.62 -1.23 3.77
CA THR A 81 0.02 -1.25 5.08
C THR A 81 -1.05 -1.25 6.18
N ALA A 82 -0.84 -2.03 7.23
CA ALA A 82 -1.71 -2.00 8.41
C ALA A 82 -1.01 -2.56 9.66
N GLN A 83 -1.54 -2.16 10.83
CA GLN A 83 -1.31 -2.86 12.09
C GLN A 83 -2.60 -3.58 12.51
N ARG A 84 -2.69 -4.87 12.20
CA ARG A 84 -3.89 -5.69 12.40
C ARG A 84 -3.58 -7.15 12.76
N GLU A 85 -4.62 -7.98 12.87
CA GLU A 85 -4.43 -9.43 13.07
C GLU A 85 -3.53 -10.03 11.98
N GLY A 86 -2.53 -10.81 12.39
CA GLY A 86 -1.52 -11.39 11.48
C GLY A 86 -0.29 -10.53 11.21
N THR A 87 -0.19 -9.32 11.78
CA THR A 87 1.04 -8.49 11.74
C THR A 87 2.17 -9.22 12.48
N LYS A 88 3.34 -9.29 11.87
CA LYS A 88 4.55 -9.94 12.39
C LYS A 88 5.46 -8.94 13.11
N GLY A 89 5.60 -7.74 12.56
CA GLY A 89 6.37 -6.63 13.12
C GLY A 89 5.53 -5.69 13.98
N LYS A 90 5.76 -4.39 13.80
CA LYS A 90 5.00 -3.29 14.40
C LYS A 90 3.91 -2.78 13.47
N GLU A 91 4.21 -2.74 12.18
CA GLU A 91 3.32 -2.43 11.08
C GLU A 91 3.87 -3.17 9.86
N ASP A 92 3.00 -3.86 9.14
CA ASP A 92 3.40 -4.76 8.06
C ASP A 92 2.77 -4.33 6.74
N ILE A 93 3.44 -4.71 5.65
CA ILE A 93 2.83 -4.73 4.33
C ILE A 93 2.05 -6.04 4.17
N PHE A 94 0.77 -5.91 3.85
CA PHE A 94 -0.15 -7.00 3.55
C PHE A 94 -0.42 -7.10 2.05
N ILE A 95 -0.76 -8.31 1.59
CA ILE A 95 -1.31 -8.57 0.26
C ILE A 95 -2.70 -9.20 0.38
N SER A 96 -3.65 -8.69 -0.39
CA SER A 96 -4.94 -9.31 -0.64
C SER A 96 -5.02 -9.73 -2.10
N HIS A 97 -5.17 -11.04 -2.33
CA HIS A 97 -5.31 -11.57 -3.68
C HIS A 97 -6.69 -11.26 -4.24
N PHE A 98 -6.73 -10.85 -5.52
CA PHE A 98 -7.98 -10.61 -6.22
C PHE A 98 -8.36 -11.83 -7.07
N LYS A 99 -9.42 -12.54 -6.68
CA LYS A 99 -9.89 -13.74 -7.37
C LYS A 99 -11.41 -13.71 -7.54
N GLY A 100 -11.89 -14.02 -8.74
CA GLY A 100 -13.33 -14.10 -9.02
C GLY A 100 -14.10 -12.81 -8.71
N GLY A 101 -13.46 -11.65 -8.87
CA GLY A 101 -14.08 -10.35 -8.61
C GLY A 101 -14.04 -9.88 -7.16
N ASN A 102 -13.40 -10.64 -6.25
CA ASN A 102 -13.36 -10.34 -4.83
C ASN A 102 -11.91 -10.38 -4.29
N TYR A 103 -11.69 -9.61 -3.24
CA TYR A 103 -10.46 -9.66 -2.44
C TYR A 103 -10.54 -10.79 -1.41
N GLU A 104 -9.51 -11.63 -1.37
CA GLU A 104 -9.33 -12.68 -0.35
C GLU A 104 -8.82 -12.09 0.98
N ALA A 105 -8.91 -12.87 2.05
CA ALA A 105 -8.38 -12.47 3.36
C ALA A 105 -6.89 -12.08 3.23
N PRO A 106 -6.49 -10.86 3.61
CA PRO A 106 -5.13 -10.44 3.30
C PRO A 106 -4.10 -11.03 4.27
N GLU A 107 -2.92 -11.34 3.76
CA GLU A 107 -1.83 -11.96 4.49
C GLU A 107 -0.63 -11.01 4.60
N SER A 108 0.07 -11.03 5.74
CA SER A 108 1.32 -10.27 5.89
C SER A 108 2.39 -10.87 4.99
N LEU A 109 3.07 -10.02 4.22
CA LEU A 109 4.13 -10.45 3.31
C LEU A 109 5.25 -11.21 4.04
N PRO A 110 6.01 -12.07 3.34
CA PRO A 110 7.06 -12.88 3.95
C PRO A 110 8.13 -12.05 4.67
N GLU A 111 8.94 -12.69 5.53
CA GLU A 111 10.07 -12.05 6.24
C GLU A 111 11.16 -11.51 5.29
N ALA A 112 11.12 -11.93 4.02
CA ALA A 112 11.91 -11.31 2.97
C ALA A 112 11.57 -9.82 2.78
N ILE A 113 10.36 -9.39 3.14
CA ILE A 113 9.88 -8.01 3.07
C ILE A 113 9.75 -7.43 4.48
N ASN A 114 8.82 -7.98 5.26
CA ASN A 114 8.51 -7.48 6.60
C ASN A 114 9.56 -7.94 7.62
N SER A 115 9.91 -7.08 8.57
CA SER A 115 10.82 -7.38 9.67
C SER A 115 10.07 -7.36 11.01
N SER A 116 10.81 -7.35 12.13
CA SER A 116 10.23 -7.07 13.44
C SER A 116 9.91 -5.58 13.66
N GLY A 117 10.33 -4.71 12.74
CA GLY A 117 10.18 -3.26 12.77
C GLY A 117 8.89 -2.78 12.11
N TYR A 118 8.96 -1.65 11.43
CA TYR A 118 7.85 -1.05 10.68
C TYR A 118 8.15 -1.14 9.19
N GLU A 119 7.22 -1.66 8.41
CA GLU A 119 7.25 -1.63 6.95
C GLU A 119 5.96 -0.99 6.42
N PHE A 120 6.09 0.13 5.71
CA PHE A 120 4.95 0.97 5.32
C PHE A 120 5.18 1.69 3.99
N ASN A 121 4.11 2.30 3.47
CA ASN A 121 4.06 3.01 2.19
C ASN A 121 4.60 2.19 1.00
N ALA A 122 4.09 0.98 0.81
CA ALA A 122 4.56 0.10 -0.25
C ALA A 122 4.01 0.46 -1.64
N PHE A 123 4.90 0.51 -2.62
CA PHE A 123 4.58 0.50 -4.04
C PHE A 123 5.01 -0.83 -4.66
N VAL A 124 4.05 -1.58 -5.22
CA VAL A 124 4.33 -2.75 -6.05
C VAL A 124 4.29 -2.37 -7.53
N ASP A 125 5.24 -2.85 -8.32
CA ASP A 125 5.15 -2.71 -9.77
C ASP A 125 3.93 -3.48 -10.31
N PHE A 126 3.37 -3.02 -11.44
CA PHE A 126 2.18 -3.64 -12.01
C PHE A 126 2.34 -5.13 -12.34
N ASN A 127 3.55 -5.62 -12.63
CA ASN A 127 3.81 -7.03 -12.87
C ASN A 127 4.21 -7.82 -11.60
N GLU A 128 4.20 -7.16 -10.43
CA GLU A 128 4.62 -7.72 -9.15
C GLU A 128 6.05 -8.27 -9.15
N SER A 129 6.92 -7.74 -10.01
CA SER A 129 8.33 -8.11 -10.17
C SER A 129 9.24 -7.43 -9.15
N TYR A 130 8.87 -6.25 -8.66
CA TYR A 130 9.53 -5.58 -7.54
C TYR A 130 8.52 -4.84 -6.65
N ILE A 131 8.93 -4.63 -5.41
CA ILE A 131 8.24 -3.81 -4.42
C ILE A 131 9.24 -2.83 -3.81
N LEU A 132 8.82 -1.58 -3.67
CA LEU A 132 9.51 -0.52 -2.97
C LEU A 132 8.69 -0.16 -1.74
N PHE A 133 9.34 0.12 -0.61
CA PHE A 133 8.65 0.47 0.63
C PHE A 133 9.58 1.21 1.56
N THR A 134 8.98 1.79 2.61
CA THR A 134 9.72 2.42 3.71
C THR A 134 9.86 1.42 4.85
N GLY A 135 11.07 1.26 5.37
CA GLY A 135 11.38 0.43 6.52
C GLY A 135 11.95 1.27 7.66
N TYR A 136 11.48 1.06 8.89
CA TYR A 136 12.02 1.70 10.09
C TYR A 136 12.33 0.67 11.19
N GLY A 137 13.52 0.81 11.79
CA GLY A 137 14.01 -0.10 12.83
C GLY A 137 14.67 -1.38 12.30
N ARG A 138 15.05 -1.40 11.03
CA ARG A 138 15.88 -2.48 10.43
C ARG A 138 17.35 -2.26 10.77
N GLU A 139 18.12 -3.34 10.88
CA GLU A 139 19.53 -3.31 11.32
C GLU A 139 20.43 -2.48 10.39
N ASP A 140 20.12 -2.48 9.10
CA ASP A 140 20.86 -1.78 8.04
C ASP A 140 20.34 -0.36 7.74
N GLY A 141 19.32 0.11 8.47
CA GLY A 141 18.74 1.44 8.29
C GLY A 141 19.62 2.58 8.82
N LEU A 142 19.50 3.75 8.21
CA LEU A 142 20.18 4.99 8.62
C LEU A 142 19.39 5.73 9.72
N GLY A 143 18.11 5.40 9.89
CA GLY A 143 17.21 6.01 10.87
C GLY A 143 16.16 6.91 10.21
N GLY A 144 15.15 7.35 10.97
CA GLY A 144 14.05 8.17 10.43
C GLY A 144 13.03 7.41 9.58
N GLY A 145 13.46 6.42 8.80
CA GLY A 145 12.68 5.57 7.90
C GLY A 145 13.33 5.59 6.53
N ASP A 146 13.72 4.43 6.02
CA ASP A 146 14.58 4.28 4.85
C ASP A 146 13.85 3.54 3.73
N LEU A 147 14.15 3.84 2.46
CA LEU A 147 13.63 3.09 1.33
C LEU A 147 14.34 1.75 1.15
N TYR A 148 13.55 0.70 0.93
CA TYR A 148 14.00 -0.64 0.61
C TYR A 148 13.38 -1.10 -0.71
N ILE A 149 14.09 -2.00 -1.40
CA ILE A 149 13.60 -2.69 -2.59
C ILE A 149 13.71 -4.21 -2.44
N SER A 150 12.67 -4.93 -2.83
CA SER A 150 12.74 -6.38 -3.05
C SER A 150 12.26 -6.73 -4.45
N ARG A 151 12.76 -7.85 -4.97
CA ARG A 151 12.42 -8.39 -6.29
C ARG A 151 12.00 -9.84 -6.17
N LYS A 152 11.09 -10.28 -7.03
CA LYS A 152 10.79 -11.72 -7.17
C LYS A 152 11.90 -12.41 -7.94
N ASN A 153 12.23 -13.64 -7.54
CA ASN A 153 13.07 -14.54 -8.33
C ASN A 153 12.27 -15.20 -9.47
N GLU A 154 12.91 -16.05 -10.26
CA GLU A 154 12.27 -16.79 -11.38
C GLU A 154 11.12 -17.72 -10.94
N LYS A 155 11.04 -18.07 -9.65
CA LYS A 155 9.97 -18.87 -9.06
C LYS A 155 8.80 -18.02 -8.55
N GLY A 156 8.89 -16.70 -8.63
CA GLY A 156 7.88 -15.77 -8.11
C GLY A 156 7.98 -15.51 -6.61
N GLU A 157 9.10 -15.85 -5.97
CA GLU A 157 9.31 -15.66 -4.54
C GLU A 157 10.04 -14.33 -4.27
N TRP A 158 9.50 -13.53 -3.36
CA TRP A 158 10.17 -12.31 -2.87
C TRP A 158 11.54 -12.65 -2.28
N GLN A 159 12.58 -11.99 -2.77
CA GLN A 159 13.93 -12.08 -2.22
C GLN A 159 14.11 -11.11 -1.04
N PRO A 160 15.09 -11.34 -0.15
CA PRO A 160 15.34 -10.42 0.96
C PRO A 160 15.47 -8.97 0.47
N ALA A 161 14.70 -8.08 1.10
CA ALA A 161 14.70 -6.66 0.79
C ALA A 161 16.09 -6.06 1.06
N ARG A 162 16.49 -5.15 0.19
CA ARG A 162 17.78 -4.47 0.24
C ARG A 162 17.54 -3.00 0.51
N HIS A 163 18.26 -2.45 1.49
CA HIS A 163 18.36 -1.02 1.72
C HIS A 163 18.85 -0.32 0.44
N ILE A 164 18.21 0.79 0.07
CA ILE A 164 18.66 1.60 -1.06
C ILE A 164 19.73 2.57 -0.56
N GLU A 165 20.94 2.47 -1.12
CA GLU A 165 22.06 3.28 -0.66
C GLU A 165 21.87 4.78 -0.94
N ALA A 166 22.64 5.60 -0.22
CA ALA A 166 22.77 7.02 -0.52
C ALA A 166 23.18 7.25 -2.00
N PRO A 167 22.73 8.35 -2.63
CA PRO A 167 22.04 9.49 -2.04
C PRO A 167 20.50 9.37 -2.02
N VAL A 168 19.94 8.18 -2.26
CA VAL A 168 18.48 8.01 -2.23
C VAL A 168 17.97 8.09 -0.81
N ASN A 169 18.50 7.25 0.10
CA ASN A 169 18.22 7.38 1.52
C ASN A 169 19.14 8.42 2.18
N SER A 170 18.62 9.02 3.23
CA SER A 170 19.24 10.02 4.09
C SER A 170 19.15 9.60 5.56
N ASN A 171 19.57 10.47 6.48
CA ASN A 171 19.39 10.23 7.93
C ASN A 171 18.02 10.73 8.44
N SER A 172 17.17 11.23 7.54
CA SER A 172 15.80 11.68 7.80
C SER A 172 14.80 10.62 7.34
N LEU A 173 13.50 10.89 7.48
CA LEU A 173 12.46 10.01 6.92
C LEU A 173 12.43 10.18 5.39
N ASP A 174 12.73 9.10 4.67
CA ASP A 174 12.57 8.95 3.22
C ASP A 174 11.47 7.91 2.96
N TYR A 175 10.37 8.33 2.34
CA TYR A 175 9.13 7.54 2.34
C TYR A 175 8.24 7.80 1.12
N CYS A 176 7.08 7.14 1.07
CA CYS A 176 6.13 7.22 -0.05
C CYS A 176 6.74 6.94 -1.43
N PRO A 177 7.54 5.87 -1.61
CA PRO A 177 8.15 5.59 -2.89
C PRO A 177 7.09 5.21 -3.93
N TYR A 178 7.26 5.69 -5.17
CA TYR A 178 6.59 5.13 -6.33
C TYR A 178 7.46 5.28 -7.57
N THR A 179 7.22 4.45 -8.58
CA THR A 179 7.90 4.60 -9.87
C THR A 179 6.94 4.91 -10.98
N PHE A 180 7.33 5.83 -11.86
CA PHE A 180 6.64 6.12 -13.11
C PHE A 180 7.66 6.33 -14.22
N ASP A 181 7.48 5.64 -15.34
CA ASP A 181 8.35 5.72 -16.52
C ASP A 181 9.86 5.54 -16.20
N GLY A 182 10.18 4.58 -15.33
CA GLY A 182 11.55 4.27 -14.92
C GLY A 182 12.16 5.27 -13.93
N VAL A 183 11.43 6.29 -13.50
CA VAL A 183 11.87 7.27 -12.50
C VAL A 183 11.29 6.90 -11.14
N LEU A 184 12.13 6.91 -10.11
CA LEU A 184 11.74 6.79 -8.69
C LEU A 184 11.40 8.18 -8.14
N TYR A 185 10.24 8.27 -7.49
CA TYR A 185 9.77 9.43 -6.75
C TYR A 185 9.53 9.02 -5.30
N PHE A 186 9.84 9.89 -4.36
CA PHE A 186 9.65 9.71 -2.93
C PHE A 186 9.66 11.09 -2.24
N THR A 187 9.30 11.12 -0.97
CA THR A 187 9.24 12.33 -0.13
C THR A 187 10.10 12.22 1.10
#